data_AF-A0A9D5HVS7-F1
#
_entry.id   AF-A0A9D5HVS7-F1
#
_cell.length_a   1.000
_cell.length_b   1.000
_cell.length_c   1.000
_cell.angle_alpha   90.00
_cell.angle_beta   90.00
_cell.angle_gamma   90.00
#
_symmetry.space_group_name_H-M   'P 1'
#
loop_
_entity.id
_entity.type
_entity.pdbx_description
1 polymer ?
#
loop_
_entity_poly.entity_id
_entity_poly.type
_entity_poly.pdbx_seq_one_letter_code
_entity_poly.pdbx_strand_id
1 'polypeptide(L)'
;MSLTSCEVANKSSHGRKCDSCSNDFKYRCPACNIKSCSLECVNSHKSKTGCDGNGIKKHIERNITISEYNGNDMWRDFNFLEDTRRRIANASREQKQKKRADSYTVQHSAGFVGNITRRGGGGSKVAENQGLVTVIKESSFSKSSPIPLLKKACTMRKIKIIFCPVNEMQIRMNNTSYYNKKGDLLSWKMEFYIHSENNSIEKKYMDSVSEAEIVADVVLRLINSTDKSMIKGVFLLDNFKDEQSRLPPEVDINKSFKENLIGRKIIEFPRFKVDLNV
;
A
#
# COMPACT_ATOMS: atom_id res chain seq x y z
N MET A 1 -4.50 -60.70 39.17
CA MET A 1 -3.76 -59.83 38.22
C MET A 1 -4.46 -59.96 36.88
N SER A 2 -5.40 -59.07 36.59
CA SER A 2 -6.17 -59.12 35.35
C SER A 2 -5.70 -57.98 34.47
N LEU A 3 -5.00 -58.31 33.39
CA LEU A 3 -4.56 -57.35 32.37
C LEU A 3 -5.75 -57.02 31.47
N THR A 4 -6.30 -55.83 31.65
CA THR A 4 -7.31 -55.25 30.77
C THR A 4 -6.62 -54.78 29.48
N SER A 5 -6.96 -55.41 28.36
CA SER A 5 -6.54 -55.00 27.02
C SER A 5 -7.21 -53.67 26.66
N CYS A 6 -6.42 -52.63 26.34
CA CYS A 6 -6.94 -51.38 25.79
C CYS A 6 -7.27 -51.57 24.31
N GLU A 7 -8.56 -51.61 23.98
CA GLU A 7 -9.05 -51.54 22.60
C GLU A 7 -8.72 -50.17 22.00
N VAL A 8 -7.92 -50.17 20.94
CA VAL A 8 -7.60 -48.98 20.15
C VAL A 8 -8.86 -48.56 19.38
N ALA A 9 -9.44 -47.43 19.78
CA ALA A 9 -10.62 -46.86 19.13
C ALA A 9 -10.38 -46.62 17.63
N ASN A 10 -11.08 -47.40 16.82
CA ASN A 10 -11.06 -47.33 15.37
C ASN A 10 -11.81 -46.05 14.92
N LYS A 11 -11.07 -44.96 14.64
CA LYS A 11 -11.64 -43.71 14.12
C LYS A 11 -12.24 -43.97 12.74
N SER A 12 -13.57 -43.83 12.62
CA SER A 12 -14.29 -43.98 11.36
C SER A 12 -13.68 -43.10 10.25
N SER A 13 -13.32 -43.74 9.14
CA SER A 13 -12.50 -43.23 8.03
C SER A 13 -13.24 -42.29 7.06
N HIS A 14 -14.37 -41.69 7.46
CA HIS A 14 -15.26 -40.99 6.53
C HIS A 14 -14.88 -39.52 6.27
N GLY A 15 -13.80 -39.01 6.89
CA GLY A 15 -13.34 -37.63 6.72
C GLY A 15 -12.02 -37.45 5.97
N ARG A 16 -11.32 -38.54 5.64
CA ARG A 16 -9.91 -38.53 5.20
C ARG A 16 -9.66 -38.64 3.72
N LYS A 17 -10.68 -38.73 2.86
CA LYS A 17 -10.48 -38.82 1.40
C LYS A 17 -10.23 -37.47 0.74
N CYS A 18 -9.50 -37.51 -0.36
CA CYS A 18 -9.37 -36.42 -1.33
C CYS A 18 -10.69 -36.22 -2.08
N ASP A 19 -10.99 -34.98 -2.46
CA ASP A 19 -12.24 -34.65 -3.16
C ASP A 19 -12.12 -34.87 -4.68
N SER A 20 -10.90 -35.03 -5.20
CA SER A 20 -10.63 -35.28 -6.62
C SER A 20 -10.23 -36.73 -6.94
N CYS A 21 -9.82 -37.51 -5.94
CA CYS A 21 -9.26 -38.85 -6.08
C CYS A 21 -9.75 -39.73 -4.91
N SER A 22 -9.74 -41.06 -5.03
CA SER A 22 -10.17 -41.95 -3.93
C SER A 22 -9.13 -42.13 -2.80
N ASN A 23 -7.93 -41.54 -2.94
CA ASN A 23 -6.86 -41.64 -1.94
C ASN A 23 -7.13 -40.71 -0.74
N ASP A 24 -6.38 -40.93 0.34
CA ASP A 24 -6.42 -40.06 1.50
C ASP A 24 -5.87 -38.66 1.19
N PHE A 25 -6.50 -37.63 1.74
CA PHE A 25 -6.09 -36.24 1.59
C PHE A 25 -4.83 -35.97 2.39
N LYS A 26 -3.92 -35.23 1.78
CA LYS A 26 -2.71 -34.73 2.44
C LYS A 26 -2.73 -33.21 2.59
N TYR A 27 -3.39 -32.52 1.67
CA TYR A 27 -3.42 -31.07 1.62
C TYR A 27 -4.86 -30.55 1.53
N ARG A 28 -5.06 -29.30 1.92
CA ARG A 28 -6.33 -28.56 1.74
C ARG A 28 -6.05 -27.24 1.06
N CYS A 29 -6.86 -26.90 0.07
CA CYS A 29 -6.76 -25.62 -0.62
C CYS A 29 -7.20 -24.48 0.31
N PRO A 30 -6.38 -23.44 0.54
CA PRO A 30 -6.73 -22.34 1.45
C PRO A 30 -7.87 -21.45 0.93
N ALA A 31 -8.19 -21.49 -0.37
CA ALA A 31 -9.28 -20.68 -0.96
C ALA A 31 -10.65 -21.38 -0.88
N CYS A 32 -10.72 -22.66 -1.26
CA CYS A 32 -11.98 -23.40 -1.37
C CYS A 32 -12.11 -24.57 -0.40
N ASN A 33 -11.11 -24.83 0.45
CA ASN A 33 -11.04 -25.96 1.40
C ASN A 33 -11.10 -27.37 0.77
N ILE A 34 -11.02 -27.47 -0.55
CA ILE A 34 -10.97 -28.75 -1.28
C ILE A 34 -9.75 -29.55 -0.81
N LYS A 35 -9.99 -30.79 -0.44
CA LYS A 35 -9.00 -31.77 0.01
C LYS A 35 -8.32 -32.39 -1.20
N SER A 36 -7.00 -32.40 -1.19
CA SER A 36 -6.17 -32.95 -2.28
C SER A 36 -5.14 -33.95 -1.77
N CYS A 37 -4.91 -35.01 -2.55
CA CYS A 37 -3.93 -36.07 -2.24
C CYS A 37 -2.54 -35.75 -2.83
N SER A 38 -2.49 -35.12 -4.01
CA SER A 38 -1.27 -34.86 -4.79
C SER A 38 -1.33 -33.52 -5.53
N LEU A 39 -0.21 -33.11 -6.13
CA LEU A 39 -0.14 -31.89 -6.97
C LEU A 39 -1.10 -31.95 -8.17
N GLU A 40 -1.28 -33.12 -8.77
CA GLU A 40 -2.24 -33.32 -9.86
C GLU A 40 -3.68 -33.02 -9.41
N CYS A 41 -4.06 -33.45 -8.21
CA CYS A 41 -5.36 -33.12 -7.62
C CYS A 41 -5.49 -31.63 -7.26
N VAL A 42 -4.38 -30.99 -6.88
CA VAL A 42 -4.35 -29.54 -6.68
C VAL A 42 -4.61 -28.82 -8.02
N ASN A 43 -3.93 -29.20 -9.09
CA ASN A 43 -4.10 -28.55 -10.39
C ASN A 43 -5.47 -28.86 -11.01
N SER A 44 -5.96 -30.11 -10.87
CA SER A 44 -7.25 -30.52 -11.41
C SER A 44 -8.40 -29.77 -10.76
N HIS A 45 -8.41 -29.53 -9.45
CA HIS A 45 -9.50 -28.74 -8.87
C HIS A 45 -9.40 -27.28 -9.29
N LYS A 46 -8.18 -26.70 -9.35
CA LYS A 46 -8.00 -25.31 -9.79
C LYS A 46 -8.53 -25.07 -11.20
N SER A 47 -8.26 -25.98 -12.13
CA SER A 47 -8.81 -25.89 -13.49
C SER A 47 -10.32 -26.09 -13.54
N LYS A 48 -10.85 -27.10 -12.84
CA LYS A 48 -12.29 -27.42 -12.84
C LYS A 48 -13.16 -26.36 -12.17
N THR A 49 -12.67 -25.78 -11.07
CA THR A 49 -13.43 -24.82 -10.26
C THR A 49 -13.05 -23.36 -10.52
N GLY A 50 -12.08 -23.11 -11.41
CA GLY A 50 -11.53 -21.76 -11.62
C GLY A 50 -10.84 -21.18 -10.38
N CYS A 51 -10.45 -22.02 -9.42
CA CYS A 51 -9.88 -21.57 -8.16
C CYS A 51 -8.43 -21.10 -8.35
N ASP A 52 -8.14 -19.86 -7.94
CA ASP A 52 -6.77 -19.31 -7.98
C ASP A 52 -5.86 -19.85 -6.86
N GLY A 53 -6.45 -20.55 -5.87
CA GLY A 53 -5.77 -21.09 -4.70
C GLY A 53 -5.29 -20.01 -3.73
N ASN A 54 -5.67 -18.75 -3.91
CA ASN A 54 -5.27 -17.66 -3.03
C ASN A 54 -6.34 -17.44 -1.96
N GLY A 55 -6.08 -17.95 -0.76
CA GLY A 55 -7.00 -17.82 0.38
C GLY A 55 -7.37 -16.37 0.72
N ILE A 56 -6.52 -15.40 0.40
CA ILE A 56 -6.72 -13.98 0.75
C ILE A 56 -7.92 -13.35 0.05
N LYS A 57 -8.12 -13.60 -1.25
CA LYS A 57 -9.14 -12.87 -2.02
C LYS A 57 -10.55 -13.07 -1.45
N LYS A 58 -10.81 -14.26 -0.91
CA LYS A 58 -12.07 -14.61 -0.26
C LYS A 58 -12.36 -13.80 1.02
N HIS A 59 -11.33 -13.26 1.68
CA HIS A 59 -11.50 -12.42 2.86
C HIS A 59 -11.81 -10.97 2.49
N ILE A 60 -11.22 -10.44 1.42
CA ILE A 60 -11.35 -9.03 1.04
C ILE A 60 -12.71 -8.75 0.37
N GLU A 61 -13.20 -9.67 -0.44
CA GLU A 61 -14.41 -9.46 -1.26
C GLU A 61 -15.72 -9.79 -0.52
N ARG A 62 -15.65 -10.27 0.73
CA ARG A 62 -16.83 -10.73 1.46
C ARG A 62 -17.33 -9.67 2.44
N ASN A 63 -18.23 -8.83 1.95
CA ASN A 63 -18.97 -7.88 2.77
C ASN A 63 -20.20 -8.57 3.39
N ILE A 64 -20.17 -8.86 4.69
CA ILE A 64 -21.26 -9.50 5.44
C ILE A 64 -21.89 -8.45 6.34
N THR A 65 -23.21 -8.52 6.49
CA THR A 65 -23.89 -7.69 7.49
C THR A 65 -23.52 -8.13 8.91
N ILE A 66 -23.49 -7.20 9.87
CA ILE A 66 -23.19 -7.51 11.28
C ILE A 66 -24.15 -8.57 11.84
N SER A 67 -25.40 -8.58 11.38
CA SER A 67 -26.43 -9.55 11.77
C SER A 67 -26.12 -10.99 11.38
N GLU A 68 -25.35 -11.21 10.32
CA GLU A 68 -25.02 -12.54 9.79
C GLU A 68 -23.60 -13.01 10.21
N TYR A 69 -22.86 -12.15 10.93
CA TYR A 69 -21.50 -12.41 11.37
C TYR A 69 -21.46 -13.47 12.47
N ASN A 70 -20.74 -14.57 12.21
CA ASN A 70 -20.60 -15.68 13.15
C ASN A 70 -19.15 -15.92 13.60
N GLY A 71 -18.95 -16.83 14.55
CA GLY A 71 -17.62 -17.16 15.07
C GLY A 71 -16.64 -17.70 14.02
N ASN A 72 -17.11 -18.37 12.97
CA ASN A 72 -16.25 -18.81 11.87
C ASN A 72 -15.74 -17.62 11.05
N ASP A 73 -16.54 -16.57 10.92
CA ASP A 73 -16.16 -15.32 10.27
C ASP A 73 -15.11 -14.59 11.10
N MET A 74 -15.28 -14.55 12.43
CA MET A 74 -14.27 -14.04 13.36
C MET A 74 -12.93 -14.76 13.24
N TRP A 75 -12.94 -16.10 13.24
CA TRP A 75 -11.71 -16.88 13.08
C TRP A 75 -11.05 -16.67 11.72
N ARG A 76 -11.84 -16.45 10.67
CA ARG A 76 -11.34 -16.10 9.35
C ARG A 76 -10.64 -14.75 9.35
N ASP A 77 -11.26 -13.73 9.93
CA ASP A 77 -10.70 -12.38 10.00
C ASP A 77 -9.40 -12.37 10.84
N PHE A 78 -9.40 -13.08 11.97
CA PHE A 78 -8.21 -13.27 12.79
C PHE A 78 -7.06 -13.90 11.99
N ASN A 79 -7.32 -15.00 11.30
CA ASN A 79 -6.31 -15.68 10.48
C ASN A 79 -5.81 -14.80 9.32
N PHE A 80 -6.68 -13.98 8.74
CA PHE A 80 -6.31 -13.01 7.70
C PHE A 80 -5.37 -11.92 8.24
N LEU A 81 -5.67 -11.35 9.42
CA LEU A 81 -4.82 -10.34 10.06
C LEU A 81 -3.44 -10.92 10.42
N GLU A 82 -3.39 -12.16 10.94
CA GLU A 82 -2.14 -12.84 11.25
C GLU A 82 -1.32 -13.19 10.01
N ASP A 83 -1.94 -13.67 8.91
CA ASP A 83 -1.22 -13.90 7.66
C ASP A 83 -0.68 -12.58 7.06
N THR A 84 -1.46 -11.51 7.15
CA THR A 84 -1.03 -10.16 6.74
C THR A 84 0.19 -9.70 7.54
N ARG A 85 0.15 -9.84 8.87
CA ARG A 85 1.28 -9.55 9.76
C ARG A 85 2.52 -10.37 9.36
N ARG A 86 2.36 -11.67 9.10
CA ARG A 86 3.45 -12.56 8.66
C ARG A 86 4.05 -12.12 7.33
N ARG A 87 3.22 -11.74 6.35
CA ARG A 87 3.68 -11.26 5.04
C ARG A 87 4.48 -9.96 5.14
N ILE A 88 4.01 -9.00 5.95
CA ILE A 88 4.73 -7.74 6.21
C ILE A 88 6.11 -8.04 6.84
N ALA A 89 6.17 -8.94 7.81
CA ALA A 89 7.42 -9.34 8.44
C ALA A 89 8.40 -10.00 7.45
N ASN A 90 7.91 -10.90 6.60
CA ASN A 90 8.71 -11.57 5.57
C ASN A 90 9.22 -10.57 4.52
N ALA A 91 8.36 -9.69 4.01
CA ALA A 91 8.74 -8.64 3.06
C ALA A 91 9.81 -7.70 3.65
N SER A 92 9.68 -7.34 4.93
CA SER A 92 10.67 -6.52 5.62
C SER A 92 12.03 -7.22 5.73
N ARG A 93 12.05 -8.54 5.97
CA ARG A 93 13.27 -9.36 6.00
C ARG A 93 13.90 -9.47 4.61
N GLU A 94 13.09 -9.71 3.58
CA GLU A 94 13.55 -9.80 2.19
C GLU A 94 14.18 -8.47 1.71
N GLN A 95 13.56 -7.34 2.03
CA GLN A 95 14.13 -6.02 1.74
C GLN A 95 15.49 -5.80 2.41
N LYS A 96 15.66 -6.24 3.67
CA LYS A 96 16.95 -6.19 4.36
C LYS A 96 17.99 -7.08 3.70
N GLN A 97 17.61 -8.27 3.23
CA GLN A 97 18.51 -9.19 2.52
C GLN A 97 18.93 -8.63 1.16
N LYS A 98 17.99 -8.07 0.38
CA LYS A 98 18.28 -7.41 -0.90
C LYS A 98 19.26 -6.25 -0.74
N LYS A 99 19.03 -5.37 0.24
CA LYS A 99 19.98 -4.28 0.57
C LYS A 99 21.38 -4.78 0.93
N ARG A 100 21.48 -5.93 1.61
CA ARG A 100 22.78 -6.57 1.91
C ARG A 100 23.44 -7.13 0.65
N ALA A 101 22.67 -7.77 -0.23
CA ALA A 101 23.17 -8.29 -1.51
C ALA A 101 23.65 -7.16 -2.44
N ASP A 102 22.87 -6.07 -2.55
CA ASP A 102 23.22 -4.89 -3.34
C ASP A 102 24.48 -4.18 -2.79
N SER A 103 24.68 -4.19 -1.47
CA SER A 103 25.91 -3.68 -0.85
C SER A 103 27.15 -4.50 -1.22
N TYR A 104 26.99 -5.81 -1.44
CA TYR A 104 28.10 -6.71 -1.76
C TYR A 104 28.51 -6.59 -3.23
N THR A 105 27.56 -6.43 -4.15
CA THR A 105 27.83 -6.16 -5.59
C THR A 105 28.47 -4.78 -5.83
N VAL A 106 28.17 -3.78 -5.00
CA VAL A 106 28.84 -2.46 -5.07
C VAL A 106 30.29 -2.54 -4.59
N GLN A 107 30.62 -3.37 -3.60
CA GLN A 107 32.00 -3.56 -3.15
C GLN A 107 32.88 -4.29 -4.19
N HIS A 108 32.32 -5.24 -4.95
CA HIS A 108 33.07 -5.93 -6.01
C HIS A 108 33.23 -5.13 -7.31
N SER A 109 32.40 -4.10 -7.54
CA SER A 109 32.56 -3.16 -8.68
C SER A 109 33.46 -1.97 -8.35
N ALA A 110 33.56 -1.57 -7.07
CA ALA A 110 34.49 -0.55 -6.61
C ALA A 110 35.98 -1.01 -6.59
N GLY A 111 36.25 -2.30 -6.80
CA GLY A 111 37.59 -2.87 -6.92
C GLY A 111 38.20 -2.81 -8.33
N PHE A 112 37.49 -2.28 -9.33
CA PHE A 112 37.98 -2.11 -10.71
C PHE A 112 37.98 -0.63 -11.12
N VAL A 113 38.63 0.22 -10.32
CA VAL A 113 39.02 1.57 -10.77
C VAL A 113 40.52 1.54 -11.11
N GLY A 114 40.86 0.72 -12.09
CA GLY A 114 42.15 0.76 -12.77
C GLY A 114 42.08 1.74 -13.93
N ASN A 115 42.86 2.81 -13.84
CA ASN A 115 43.24 3.78 -14.87
C ASN A 115 42.72 3.51 -16.31
N ILE A 116 41.71 4.27 -16.75
CA ILE A 116 41.49 4.51 -18.18
C ILE A 116 42.20 5.81 -18.55
N THR A 117 43.49 5.70 -18.86
CA THR A 117 44.17 6.69 -19.69
C THR A 117 43.62 6.63 -21.11
N ARG A 118 43.30 7.80 -21.66
CA ARG A 118 42.95 8.02 -23.06
C ARG A 118 43.97 7.37 -24.01
N ARG A 119 43.49 6.56 -24.96
CA ARG A 119 44.03 6.47 -26.33
C ARG A 119 43.04 5.72 -27.23
N GLY A 120 42.77 6.30 -28.40
CA GLY A 120 41.69 5.86 -29.28
C GLY A 120 42.00 4.68 -30.19
N GLY A 121 40.99 4.34 -31.00
CA GLY A 121 41.13 3.64 -32.27
C GLY A 121 40.83 2.13 -32.26
N GLY A 122 39.75 1.74 -32.96
CA GLY A 122 39.72 0.52 -33.78
C GLY A 122 38.98 -0.71 -33.24
N GLY A 123 37.89 -1.07 -33.94
CA GLY A 123 37.68 -2.43 -34.47
C GLY A 123 37.27 -3.59 -33.54
N SER A 124 35.98 -3.92 -33.60
CA SER A 124 35.34 -5.26 -33.62
C SER A 124 35.96 -6.45 -32.85
N LYS A 125 35.15 -7.05 -31.97
CA LYS A 125 34.61 -8.42 -32.15
C LYS A 125 33.51 -8.72 -31.13
N VAL A 126 32.32 -8.98 -31.67
CA VAL A 126 31.17 -9.56 -30.99
C VAL A 126 31.52 -11.01 -30.66
N ALA A 127 31.39 -11.41 -29.40
CA ALA A 127 31.34 -12.79 -28.98
C ALA A 127 29.96 -13.06 -28.37
N GLU A 128 29.21 -13.81 -29.16
CA GLU A 128 27.91 -14.37 -28.90
C GLU A 128 28.03 -15.44 -27.80
N ASN A 129 27.20 -15.35 -26.75
CA ASN A 129 26.79 -16.55 -26.04
C ASN A 129 25.33 -16.42 -25.61
N GLN A 130 24.50 -17.07 -26.41
CA GLN A 130 23.15 -17.54 -26.14
C GLN A 130 23.18 -18.34 -24.83
N GLY A 131 22.24 -18.35 -23.89
CA GLY A 131 20.88 -17.87 -23.82
C GLY A 131 20.27 -18.65 -22.65
N LEU A 132 19.84 -17.96 -21.59
CA LEU A 132 18.92 -18.56 -20.62
C LEU A 132 17.80 -17.55 -20.42
N VAL A 133 16.70 -17.83 -21.13
CA VAL A 133 15.42 -17.15 -21.02
C VAL A 133 14.94 -17.30 -19.58
N THR A 134 15.25 -16.33 -18.72
CA THR A 134 14.49 -16.14 -17.49
C THR A 134 13.38 -15.17 -17.80
N VAL A 135 12.19 -15.74 -17.94
CA VAL A 135 10.87 -15.11 -17.81
C VAL A 135 11.00 -13.77 -17.09
N ILE A 136 10.70 -12.68 -17.81
CA ILE A 136 10.61 -11.33 -17.27
C ILE A 136 9.47 -11.35 -16.24
N LYS A 137 9.78 -11.70 -14.99
CA LYS A 137 8.92 -11.44 -13.84
C LYS A 137 9.09 -9.97 -13.50
N GLU A 138 8.16 -9.17 -14.00
CA GLU A 138 7.60 -7.93 -13.42
C GLU A 138 8.48 -7.23 -12.37
N SER A 139 9.71 -6.90 -12.76
CA SER A 139 10.66 -6.14 -11.94
C SER A 139 11.21 -4.97 -12.73
N SER A 140 10.35 -4.35 -13.53
CA SER A 140 10.53 -3.00 -14.02
C SER A 140 9.84 -2.02 -13.08
N PHE A 141 10.35 -1.88 -11.85
CA PHE A 141 10.26 -0.55 -11.23
C PHE A 141 11.15 0.36 -12.08
N SER A 142 10.53 1.00 -13.07
CA SER A 142 11.20 2.00 -13.88
C SER A 142 11.82 3.03 -12.92
N LYS A 143 13.06 3.43 -13.21
CA LYS A 143 13.82 4.42 -12.43
C LYS A 143 13.17 5.82 -12.42
N SER A 144 11.88 5.94 -12.77
CA SER A 144 11.13 7.18 -12.96
C SER A 144 9.67 7.12 -12.51
N SER A 145 9.27 6.25 -11.59
CA SER A 145 7.92 6.40 -11.01
C SER A 145 7.81 7.75 -10.28
N PRO A 146 6.73 8.53 -10.46
CA PRO A 146 6.56 9.85 -9.82
C PRO A 146 6.55 9.77 -8.27
N ILE A 147 6.16 8.62 -7.73
CA ILE A 147 5.91 8.43 -6.29
C ILE A 147 7.21 8.45 -5.45
N PRO A 148 8.30 7.70 -5.79
CA PRO A 148 9.58 7.87 -5.11
C PRO A 148 10.10 9.30 -5.07
N LEU A 149 9.89 10.05 -6.16
CA LEU A 149 10.33 11.44 -6.27
C LEU A 149 9.52 12.35 -5.36
N LEU A 150 8.20 12.22 -5.39
CA LEU A 150 7.29 12.92 -4.49
C LEU A 150 7.63 12.60 -3.02
N LYS A 151 7.78 11.32 -2.69
CA LYS A 151 8.14 10.88 -1.33
C LYS A 151 9.47 11.46 -0.86
N LYS A 152 10.47 11.51 -1.75
CA LYS A 152 11.78 12.12 -1.45
C LYS A 152 11.64 13.63 -1.21
N ALA A 153 10.92 14.34 -2.07
CA ALA A 153 10.69 15.78 -1.94
C ALA A 153 9.93 16.13 -0.65
N CYS A 154 8.90 15.36 -0.28
CA CYS A 154 8.20 15.49 1.01
C CYS A 154 9.15 15.26 2.18
N THR A 155 9.98 14.22 2.12
CA THR A 155 10.94 13.90 3.20
C THR A 155 11.95 15.03 3.40
N MET A 156 12.44 15.65 2.33
CA MET A 156 13.32 16.83 2.41
C MET A 156 12.65 18.03 3.09
N ARG A 157 11.32 18.16 2.93
CA ARG A 157 10.50 19.19 3.58
C ARG A 157 10.01 18.81 4.98
N LYS A 158 10.52 17.70 5.54
CA LYS A 158 10.08 17.12 6.82
C LYS A 158 8.60 16.73 6.85
N ILE A 159 8.02 16.41 5.70
CA ILE A 159 6.64 15.94 5.55
C ILE A 159 6.66 14.42 5.39
N LYS A 160 5.94 13.69 6.25
CA LYS A 160 5.83 12.23 6.15
C LYS A 160 4.60 11.85 5.35
N ILE A 161 4.79 11.60 4.06
CA ILE A 161 3.73 11.10 3.18
C ILE A 161 3.65 9.56 3.19
N ILE A 162 2.43 9.05 3.31
CA ILE A 162 2.09 7.62 3.29
C ILE A 162 1.17 7.37 2.10
N PHE A 163 1.55 6.41 1.26
CA PHE A 163 0.73 5.98 0.13
C PHE A 163 0.05 4.66 0.46
N CYS A 164 -1.22 4.58 0.11
CA CYS A 164 -2.05 3.39 0.10
C CYS A 164 -1.57 2.39 -0.98
N PRO A 165 -1.86 1.08 -0.82
CA PRO A 165 -1.56 0.07 -1.83
C PRO A 165 -2.17 0.40 -3.19
N VAL A 166 -1.40 0.14 -4.26
CA VAL A 166 -1.73 0.57 -5.63
C VAL A 166 -2.96 -0.14 -6.20
N ASN A 167 -3.23 -1.38 -5.81
CA ASN A 167 -4.13 -2.26 -6.56
C ASN A 167 -5.59 -2.24 -6.08
N GLU A 168 -5.92 -1.52 -5.00
CA GLU A 168 -7.16 -1.79 -4.26
C GLU A 168 -7.86 -0.53 -3.71
N MET A 169 -7.24 0.64 -3.76
CA MET A 169 -7.77 1.83 -3.08
C MET A 169 -8.07 2.99 -4.04
N GLN A 170 -9.34 3.40 -4.13
CA GLN A 170 -9.79 4.50 -4.99
C GLN A 170 -9.08 5.83 -4.68
N ILE A 171 -8.76 6.10 -3.41
CA ILE A 171 -8.01 7.30 -3.01
C ILE A 171 -6.64 7.38 -3.71
N ARG A 172 -5.98 6.24 -3.91
CA ARG A 172 -4.67 6.14 -4.56
C ARG A 172 -4.78 6.46 -6.05
N MET A 173 -5.87 6.01 -6.70
CA MET A 173 -6.14 6.28 -8.11
C MET A 173 -6.45 7.76 -8.36
N ASN A 174 -7.15 8.39 -7.41
CA ASN A 174 -7.53 9.81 -7.54
C ASN A 174 -6.41 10.78 -7.19
N ASN A 175 -5.29 10.29 -6.63
CA ASN A 175 -4.17 11.15 -6.23
C ASN A 175 -3.37 11.64 -7.45
N THR A 176 -3.48 12.93 -7.71
CA THR A 176 -2.81 13.69 -8.78
C THR A 176 -1.62 14.50 -8.26
N SER A 177 -1.24 14.34 -6.98
CA SER A 177 -0.10 15.07 -6.40
C SER A 177 1.21 14.64 -7.06
N TYR A 178 2.08 15.62 -7.33
CA TYR A 178 3.37 15.37 -7.97
C TYR A 178 4.43 16.38 -7.52
N TYR A 179 5.69 16.03 -7.78
CA TYR A 179 6.83 16.90 -7.51
C TYR A 179 7.39 17.45 -8.83
N ASN A 180 7.41 18.78 -8.97
CA ASN A 180 8.02 19.46 -10.10
C ASN A 180 9.52 19.69 -9.83
N LYS A 181 10.37 18.90 -10.51
CA LYS A 181 11.83 19.00 -10.36
C LYS A 181 12.42 20.31 -10.84
N LYS A 182 11.85 20.94 -11.88
CA LYS A 182 12.42 22.16 -12.47
C LYS A 182 12.29 23.35 -11.52
N GLY A 183 11.16 23.43 -10.82
CA GLY A 183 10.89 24.50 -9.86
C GLY A 183 11.22 24.16 -8.41
N ASP A 184 11.63 22.92 -8.11
CA ASP A 184 11.66 22.36 -6.74
C ASP A 184 10.41 22.75 -5.95
N LEU A 185 9.23 22.41 -6.49
CA LEU A 185 7.94 22.69 -5.88
C LEU A 185 7.09 21.42 -5.83
N LEU A 186 6.39 21.24 -4.73
CA LEU A 186 5.32 20.25 -4.61
C LEU A 186 4.02 20.85 -5.14
N SER A 187 3.35 20.07 -5.99
CA SER A 187 2.00 20.36 -6.46
C SER A 187 1.07 19.30 -5.88
N TRP A 188 0.14 19.74 -5.06
CA TRP A 188 -0.75 18.89 -4.28
C TRP A 188 -2.13 18.77 -4.94
N LYS A 189 -2.67 17.57 -4.89
CA LYS A 189 -4.12 17.41 -4.77
C LYS A 189 -4.51 17.81 -3.34
N MET A 190 -5.64 18.47 -3.15
CA MET A 190 -6.16 18.78 -1.82
C MET A 190 -7.67 18.56 -1.80
N GLU A 191 -8.17 18.19 -0.63
CA GLU A 191 -9.58 17.97 -0.37
C GLU A 191 -10.02 18.88 0.79
N PHE A 192 -11.12 19.60 0.61
CA PHE A 192 -11.63 20.59 1.54
C PHE A 192 -13.06 20.27 1.93
N TYR A 193 -13.34 20.30 3.23
CA TYR A 193 -14.67 20.18 3.83
C TYR A 193 -15.07 21.54 4.36
N ILE A 194 -16.01 22.19 3.68
CA ILE A 194 -16.50 23.52 4.03
C ILE A 194 -17.72 23.34 4.94
N HIS A 195 -17.63 23.85 6.16
CA HIS A 195 -18.71 23.82 7.14
C HIS A 195 -19.39 25.19 7.20
N SER A 196 -20.68 25.20 6.88
CA SER A 196 -21.58 26.35 7.08
C SER A 196 -22.44 26.15 8.33
N GLU A 197 -22.98 27.23 8.90
CA GLU A 197 -23.80 27.17 10.15
C GLU A 197 -25.01 26.23 10.07
N ASN A 198 -25.56 26.00 8.87
CA ASN A 198 -26.66 25.06 8.64
C ASN A 198 -26.27 23.58 8.83
N ASN A 199 -25.07 23.31 9.35
CA ASN A 199 -24.49 21.97 9.50
C ASN A 199 -24.32 21.22 8.17
N SER A 200 -24.43 21.93 7.04
CA SER A 200 -24.15 21.41 5.71
C SER A 200 -22.65 21.36 5.50
N ILE A 201 -22.13 20.19 5.13
CA ILE A 201 -20.72 19.98 4.81
C ILE A 201 -20.60 19.87 3.29
N GLU A 202 -20.02 20.89 2.67
CA GLU A 202 -19.70 20.84 1.24
C GLU A 202 -18.28 20.32 1.04
N LYS A 203 -18.13 19.28 0.23
CA LYS A 203 -16.83 18.68 -0.06
C LYS A 203 -16.34 19.12 -1.44
N LYS A 204 -15.20 19.79 -1.48
CA LYS A 204 -14.55 20.28 -2.70
C LYS A 204 -13.14 19.73 -2.85
N TYR A 205 -12.67 19.70 -4.09
CA TYR A 205 -11.32 19.25 -4.43
C TYR A 205 -10.60 20.31 -5.23
N MET A 206 -9.29 20.39 -5.03
CA MET A 206 -8.40 21.16 -5.89
C MET A 206 -7.24 20.29 -6.33
N ASP A 207 -6.89 20.38 -7.60
CA ASP A 207 -5.72 19.74 -8.17
C ASP A 207 -4.64 20.79 -8.45
N SER A 208 -3.38 20.36 -8.44
CA SER A 208 -2.21 21.19 -8.76
C SER A 208 -1.99 22.43 -7.88
N VAL A 209 -2.40 22.39 -6.60
CA VAL A 209 -2.14 23.48 -5.65
C VAL A 209 -0.66 23.49 -5.29
N SER A 210 0.03 24.58 -5.57
CA SER A 210 1.45 24.73 -5.23
C SER A 210 1.63 24.85 -3.71
N GLU A 211 2.66 24.20 -3.18
CA GLU A 211 3.01 24.33 -1.76
C GLU A 211 3.35 25.77 -1.34
N ALA A 212 3.74 26.64 -2.28
CA ALA A 212 4.08 28.03 -2.00
C ALA A 212 2.85 28.94 -1.87
N GLU A 213 1.66 28.47 -2.26
CA GLU A 213 0.43 29.26 -2.16
C GLU A 213 0.02 29.48 -0.70
N ILE A 214 -0.50 30.67 -0.43
CA ILE A 214 -1.03 31.07 0.88
C ILE A 214 -2.39 30.41 1.11
N VAL A 215 -2.57 29.85 2.31
CA VAL A 215 -3.79 29.10 2.68
C VAL A 215 -5.04 29.95 2.48
N ALA A 216 -5.05 31.21 2.95
CA ALA A 216 -6.19 32.11 2.79
C ALA A 216 -6.60 32.29 1.32
N ASP A 217 -5.64 32.52 0.42
CA ASP A 217 -5.94 32.81 -1.00
C ASP A 217 -6.52 31.59 -1.71
N VAL A 218 -6.10 30.38 -1.32
CA VAL A 218 -6.65 29.13 -1.85
C VAL A 218 -8.06 28.90 -1.32
N VAL A 219 -8.29 29.11 -0.02
CA VAL A 219 -9.62 28.96 0.58
C VAL A 219 -10.61 30.00 0.03
N LEU A 220 -10.18 31.26 -0.15
CA LEU A 220 -11.00 32.32 -0.73
C LEU A 220 -11.45 32.00 -2.18
N ARG A 221 -10.52 31.51 -3.02
CA ARG A 221 -10.87 31.01 -4.37
C ARG A 221 -11.84 29.84 -4.32
N LEU A 222 -11.74 28.98 -3.31
CA LEU A 222 -12.61 27.82 -3.14
C LEU A 222 -14.05 28.21 -2.78
N ILE A 223 -14.23 29.25 -1.97
CA ILE A 223 -15.55 29.76 -1.55
C ILE A 223 -16.08 30.87 -2.48
N ASN A 224 -15.35 31.22 -3.54
CA ASN A 224 -15.68 32.33 -4.45
C ASN A 224 -15.91 33.68 -3.71
N SER A 225 -15.12 33.94 -2.66
CA SER A 225 -15.17 35.19 -1.90
C SER A 225 -13.82 35.90 -1.93
N THR A 226 -13.83 37.18 -1.61
CA THR A 226 -12.63 38.01 -1.44
C THR A 226 -12.39 38.43 0.00
N ASP A 227 -13.37 38.18 0.89
CA ASP A 227 -13.30 38.61 2.28
C ASP A 227 -12.69 37.53 3.18
N LYS A 228 -11.50 37.80 3.71
CA LYS A 228 -10.81 36.93 4.68
C LYS A 228 -11.57 36.77 5.99
N SER A 229 -12.43 37.74 6.35
CA SER A 229 -13.21 37.71 7.59
C SER A 229 -14.18 36.53 7.64
N MET A 230 -14.60 36.03 6.47
CA MET A 230 -15.46 34.84 6.34
C MET A 230 -14.79 33.56 6.79
N ILE A 231 -13.46 33.50 6.92
CA ILE A 231 -12.76 32.29 7.35
C ILE A 231 -12.63 32.33 8.88
N LYS A 232 -13.41 31.50 9.57
CA LYS A 232 -13.32 31.33 11.03
C LYS A 232 -12.05 30.58 11.42
N GLY A 233 -11.74 29.53 10.66
CA GLY A 233 -10.58 28.69 10.93
C GLY A 233 -10.39 27.61 9.86
N VAL A 234 -9.15 27.18 9.71
CA VAL A 234 -8.77 26.08 8.81
C VAL A 234 -8.02 25.05 9.63
N PHE A 235 -8.39 23.78 9.48
CA PHE A 235 -7.82 22.68 10.26
C PHE A 235 -7.37 21.56 9.33
N LEU A 236 -6.17 21.03 9.57
CA LEU A 236 -5.67 19.87 8.84
C LEU A 236 -6.29 18.59 9.41
N LEU A 237 -7.01 17.84 8.58
CA LEU A 237 -7.61 16.57 8.97
C LEU A 237 -6.56 15.46 8.86
N ASP A 238 -6.20 14.89 10.00
CA ASP A 238 -5.39 13.69 10.06
C ASP A 238 -6.30 12.45 10.04
N ASN A 239 -6.02 11.45 9.21
CA ASN A 239 -6.79 10.18 9.28
C ASN A 239 -6.32 9.32 10.46
N PHE A 240 -5.15 9.60 11.01
CA PHE A 240 -4.70 9.01 12.26
C PHE A 240 -5.37 9.80 13.37
N LYS A 241 -6.56 9.36 13.80
CA LYS A 241 -7.14 9.85 15.06
C LYS A 241 -6.21 9.39 16.18
N ASP A 242 -5.25 10.22 16.56
CA ASP A 242 -4.58 10.03 17.85
C ASP A 242 -5.67 10.27 18.91
N GLU A 243 -6.03 9.23 19.67
CA GLU A 243 -7.07 9.26 20.71
C GLU A 243 -6.84 10.37 21.76
N GLN A 244 -5.65 10.98 21.77
CA GLN A 244 -5.22 12.00 22.71
C GLN A 244 -5.48 13.45 22.24
N SER A 245 -5.67 13.71 20.93
CA SER A 245 -5.98 15.06 20.44
C SER A 245 -7.40 15.10 19.87
N ARG A 246 -8.35 15.60 20.67
CA ARG A 246 -9.77 15.69 20.27
C ARG A 246 -10.02 16.67 19.12
N LEU A 247 -9.08 17.56 18.82
CA LEU A 247 -9.22 18.61 17.82
C LEU A 247 -8.13 18.51 16.74
N PRO A 248 -8.50 18.64 15.45
CA PRO A 248 -7.54 18.65 14.36
C PRO A 248 -6.59 19.86 14.48
N PRO A 249 -5.32 19.73 14.08
CA PRO A 249 -4.38 20.85 14.15
C PRO A 249 -4.84 22.05 13.33
N GLU A 250 -4.82 23.22 13.95
CA GLU A 250 -5.11 24.49 13.29
C GLU A 250 -4.00 24.86 12.31
N VAL A 251 -4.41 25.42 11.18
CA VAL A 251 -3.57 25.85 10.06
C VAL A 251 -3.56 27.37 10.04
N ASP A 252 -2.37 27.95 9.98
CA ASP A 252 -2.20 29.40 9.90
C ASP A 252 -2.56 29.87 8.48
N ILE A 253 -3.66 30.61 8.37
CA ILE A 253 -4.21 31.08 7.10
C ILE A 253 -3.30 32.04 6.35
N ASN A 254 -2.38 32.73 7.06
CA ASN A 254 -1.49 33.73 6.46
C ASN A 254 -0.18 33.15 5.95
N LYS A 255 0.07 31.86 6.22
CA LYS A 255 1.27 31.16 5.79
C LYS A 255 1.01 30.29 4.57
N SER A 256 2.10 29.92 3.92
CA SER A 256 2.05 28.98 2.80
C SER A 256 1.69 27.56 3.28
N PHE A 257 1.17 26.73 2.38
CA PHE A 257 1.00 25.30 2.68
C PHE A 257 2.32 24.62 3.01
N LYS A 258 3.42 25.05 2.39
CA LYS A 258 4.77 24.54 2.67
C LYS A 258 5.10 24.66 4.15
N GLU A 259 4.87 25.83 4.76
CA GLU A 259 5.15 26.05 6.18
C GLU A 259 4.20 25.28 7.08
N ASN A 260 2.90 25.29 6.76
CA ASN A 260 1.87 24.64 7.57
C ASN A 260 1.98 23.10 7.60
N LEU A 261 2.50 22.50 6.52
CA LEU A 261 2.63 21.06 6.39
C LEU A 261 3.95 20.49 6.94
N ILE A 262 4.92 21.33 7.33
CA ILE A 262 6.19 20.87 7.92
C ILE A 262 5.92 20.03 9.18
N GLY A 263 6.57 18.85 9.26
CA GLY A 263 6.43 17.94 10.40
C GLY A 263 5.13 17.14 10.42
N ARG A 264 4.21 17.38 9.48
CA ARG A 264 2.92 16.69 9.42
C ARG A 264 3.03 15.31 8.76
N LYS A 265 2.11 14.43 9.12
CA LYS A 265 1.91 13.14 8.47
C LYS A 265 0.71 13.27 7.53
N ILE A 266 0.84 12.76 6.31
CA ILE A 266 -0.18 12.93 5.27
C ILE A 266 -0.40 11.58 4.60
N ILE A 267 -1.67 11.17 4.44
CA ILE A 267 -2.03 9.97 3.70
C ILE A 267 -2.56 10.38 2.33
N GLU A 268 -1.85 9.97 1.28
CA GLU A 268 -2.06 10.32 -0.13
C GLU A 268 -1.93 11.82 -0.44
N PHE A 269 -2.81 12.63 0.13
CA PHE A 269 -2.86 14.08 -0.05
C PHE A 269 -3.51 14.78 1.16
N PRO A 270 -3.23 16.08 1.39
CA PRO A 270 -3.82 16.85 2.49
C PRO A 270 -5.35 16.95 2.40
N ARG A 271 -6.00 16.87 3.57
CA ARG A 271 -7.42 17.15 3.75
C ARG A 271 -7.59 18.28 4.76
N PHE A 272 -8.48 19.23 4.48
CA PHE A 272 -8.72 20.37 5.36
C PHE A 272 -10.19 20.50 5.71
N LYS A 273 -10.46 20.88 6.96
CA LYS A 273 -11.75 21.40 7.41
C LYS A 273 -11.68 22.91 7.40
N VAL A 274 -12.65 23.57 6.79
CA VAL A 274 -12.78 25.02 6.74
C VAL A 274 -14.08 25.39 7.44
N ASP A 275 -13.96 26.16 8.52
CA ASP A 275 -15.10 26.74 9.23
C ASP A 275 -15.26 28.20 8.77
N LEU A 276 -16.48 28.58 8.41
CA LEU A 276 -16.79 29.95 7.97
C LEU A 276 -17.44 30.77 9.11
N ASN A 277 -17.13 32.06 9.17
CA ASN A 277 -17.92 33.07 9.88
C ASN A 277 -19.02 33.50 8.91
N VAL A 278 -20.28 33.24 9.24
CA VAL A 278 -21.43 33.82 8.53
C VAL A 278 -21.96 34.98 9.36
#